data_AF-A0A524LJK2-F1
#
_entry.id   AF-A0A524LJK2-F1
#
_cell.length_a   1.000
_cell.length_b   1.000
_cell.length_c   1.000
_cell.angle_alpha   90.00
_cell.angle_beta   90.00
_cell.angle_gamma   90.00
#
_symmetry.space_group_name_H-M   'P 1'
#
loop_
_entity.id
_entity.type
_entity.pdbx_description
1 polymer ?
#
loop_
_entity_poly.entity_id
_entity_poly.type
_entity_poly.pdbx_seq_one_letter_code
_entity_poly.pdbx_strand_id
1 'polypeptide(L)' 'MSDTLKEKQIQRVIVEESKTVSELLLELELSIDHVVLVDGKRVALDFQISENESVVVLPLIAGG' A
#
# COMPACT_ATOMS: atom_id res chain seq x y z
N MET A 1 24.98 3.89 -6.35
CA MET A 1 23.85 3.53 -7.23
C MET A 1 23.19 2.32 -6.58
N SER A 2 22.27 2.54 -5.64
CA SER A 2 21.83 1.48 -4.73
C SER A 2 20.37 1.68 -4.29
N ASP A 3 19.42 1.77 -5.22
CA ASP A 3 18.03 2.08 -4.86
C ASP A 3 16.99 1.18 -5.56
N THR A 4 17.35 -0.02 -6.04
CA THR A 4 16.43 -0.91 -6.78
C THR A 4 15.84 -2.07 -5.95
N LEU A 5 16.11 -2.13 -4.63
CA LEU A 5 15.66 -3.25 -3.78
C LEU A 5 14.41 -2.94 -2.93
N LYS A 6 14.04 -1.67 -2.75
CA LYS A 6 12.85 -1.29 -1.95
C LYS A 6 11.52 -1.54 -2.69
N GLU A 7 11.53 -1.50 -4.02
CA GLU A 7 10.31 -1.60 -4.84
C GLU A 7 9.69 -3.00 -4.92
N LYS A 8 10.30 -4.04 -4.34
CA LYS A 8 9.85 -5.43 -4.48
C LYS A 8 9.42 -6.12 -3.20
N GLN A 9 9.41 -5.41 -2.07
CA GLN A 9 9.03 -6.01 -0.80
C GLN A 9 7.56 -5.76 -0.50
N ILE A 10 6.87 -6.80 -0.05
CA ILE A 10 5.52 -6.70 0.49
C ILE A 10 5.62 -5.92 1.80
N GLN A 11 4.91 -4.80 1.91
CA GLN A 11 4.89 -3.98 3.11
C GLN A 11 3.58 -4.19 3.85
N ARG A 12 3.65 -4.49 5.15
CA ARG A 12 2.48 -4.53 6.03
C ARG A 12 2.51 -3.30 6.93
N VAL A 13 1.45 -2.51 6.89
CA VAL A 13 1.31 -1.26 7.64
C VAL A 13 0.07 -1.35 8.51
N ILE A 14 0.21 -0.99 9.77
CA ILE A 14 -0.93 -0.79 10.67
C ILE A 14 -1.26 0.70 10.59
N VAL A 15 -2.50 1.00 10.26
CA VAL A 15 -2.95 2.39 10.07
C VAL A 15 -3.26 3.03 11.42
N GLU A 16 -2.57 4.12 11.75
CA GLU A 16 -2.73 4.81 13.05
C GLU A 16 -3.91 5.79 13.08
N GLU A 17 -4.44 6.18 11.92
CA GLU A 17 -5.57 7.11 11.80
C GLU A 17 -6.36 6.82 10.53
N SER A 18 -7.66 7.10 10.54
CA SER A 18 -8.51 6.80 9.39
C SER A 18 -8.12 7.64 8.19
N LYS A 19 -7.72 6.99 7.10
CA LYS A 19 -7.25 7.64 5.86
C LYS A 19 -7.62 6.83 4.63
N THR A 20 -7.60 7.46 3.47
CA THR A 20 -7.79 6.77 2.19
C THR A 20 -6.54 5.99 1.79
N VAL A 21 -6.73 4.98 0.94
CA VAL A 21 -5.60 4.26 0.33
C VAL A 21 -4.67 5.23 -0.41
N SER A 22 -5.22 6.24 -1.10
CA SER A 22 -4.42 7.28 -1.75
C SER A 22 -3.54 8.07 -0.79
N GLU A 23 -4.07 8.45 0.38
CA GLU A 23 -3.30 9.17 1.41
C GLU A 23 -2.22 8.28 2.01
N LEU A 24 -2.55 7.02 2.31
CA LEU A 24 -1.58 6.04 2.80
C LEU A 24 -0.41 5.84 1.82
N LEU A 25 -0.70 5.68 0.52
CA LEU A 25 0.35 5.52 -0.49
C LEU A 25 1.22 6.78 -0.61
N LEU A 26 0.62 7.97 -0.50
CA LEU A 26 1.34 9.23 -0.52
C LEU A 26 2.29 9.37 0.69
N GLU A 27 1.83 9.03 1.90
CA GLU A 27 2.65 9.04 3.11
C GLU A 27 3.82 8.07 3.06
N LEU A 28 3.62 6.92 2.42
CA LEU A 28 4.65 5.90 2.22
C LEU A 28 5.58 6.22 1.04
N GLU A 29 5.38 7.35 0.35
CA GLU A 29 6.10 7.76 -0.85
C GLU A 29 6.03 6.69 -1.97
N LEU A 30 4.89 6.00 -2.08
CA LEU A 30 4.63 4.95 -3.06
C LEU A 30 3.77 5.44 -4.23
N SER A 31 4.03 4.91 -5.43
CA SER A 31 3.17 5.17 -6.60
C SER A 31 1.76 4.58 -6.40
N ILE A 32 0.76 5.22 -6.99
CA ILE A 32 -0.62 4.74 -7.06
C ILE A 32 -0.80 3.42 -7.83
N ASP A 33 0.24 2.99 -8.55
CA ASP A 33 0.22 1.72 -9.28
C ASP A 33 0.35 0.49 -8.35
N HIS A 34 0.73 0.71 -7.08
CA HIS A 34 0.82 -0.35 -6.08
C HIS A 34 -0.55 -0.93 -5.75
N VAL A 35 -0.60 -2.24 -5.52
CA VAL A 35 -1.85 -2.92 -5.15
C VAL A 35 -1.96 -2.95 -3.64
N VAL A 36 -3.05 -2.39 -3.11
CA VAL A 36 -3.32 -2.36 -1.67
C VAL A 36 -4.39 -3.39 -1.32
N LEU A 37 -4.11 -4.18 -0.28
CA LEU A 37 -4.98 -5.20 0.26
C LEU A 37 -5.39 -4.85 1.70
N VAL A 38 -6.69 -4.88 1.98
CA VAL A 38 -7.26 -4.78 3.34
C VAL A 38 -7.99 -6.10 3.60
N ASP A 39 -7.66 -6.77 4.72
CA ASP A 39 -8.18 -8.12 5.04
C ASP A 39 -8.04 -9.14 3.90
N GLY A 40 -6.95 -9.04 3.14
CA GLY A 40 -6.67 -9.91 1.98
C GLY A 40 -7.49 -9.61 0.73
N LYS A 41 -8.29 -8.54 0.72
CA LYS A 41 -9.06 -8.08 -0.45
C LYS A 41 -8.44 -6.83 -1.05
N ARG A 42 -8.36 -6.78 -2.38
CA ARG A 42 -7.95 -5.58 -3.11
C ARG A 42 -9.00 -4.49 -2.94
N VAL A 43 -8.53 -3.30 -2.58
CA VAL A 43 -9.36 -2.11 -2.41
C VAL A 43 -8.99 -1.04 -3.44
N ALA A 44 -9.90 -0.09 -3.66
CA ALA A 44 -9.69 1.06 -4.55
C ALA A 44 -8.94 2.19 -3.83
N LEU A 45 -8.41 3.16 -4.58
CA LEU A 45 -7.62 4.27 -4.02
C LEU A 45 -8.44 5.19 -3.10
N ASP A 46 -9.73 5.31 -3.37
CA ASP A 46 -10.71 6.08 -2.60
C ASP A 46 -11.30 5.30 -1.42
N PHE A 47 -10.92 4.02 -1.25
CA PHE A 47 -11.36 3.22 -0.13
C PHE A 47 -10.83 3.81 1.18
N GLN A 48 -11.72 3.99 2.14
CA GLN A 48 -11.37 4.50 3.47
C GLN A 48 -10.89 3.34 4.34
N ILE A 49 -9.66 3.45 4.82
CA ILE A 49 -9.06 2.54 5.79
C ILE A 49 -9.30 3.13 7.18
N SER A 50 -9.79 2.31 8.10
CA SER A 50 -10.05 2.70 9.48
C SER A 50 -8.78 2.63 10.33
N GLU A 51 -8.82 3.36 11.44
CA GLU A 51 -7.80 3.24 12.48
C GLU A 51 -7.63 1.79 12.93
N ASN A 52 -6.38 1.38 13.17
CA ASN A 52 -5.96 0.04 13.59
C ASN A 52 -6.18 -1.08 12.56
N GLU A 53 -6.56 -0.77 11.33
CA GLU A 53 -6.62 -1.77 10.26
C GLU A 53 -5.22 -2.15 9.76
N SER A 54 -5.06 -3.43 9.45
CA SER A 54 -3.84 -3.98 8.87
C SER A 54 -3.94 -3.97 7.35
N VAL A 55 -3.07 -3.19 6.73
CA VAL A 55 -3.00 -3.04 5.27
C VAL A 55 -1.75 -3.74 4.75
N VAL A 56 -1.88 -4.40 3.61
CA VAL A 56 -0.75 -5.00 2.89
C VAL A 56 -0.61 -4.32 1.54
N VAL A 57 0.54 -3.68 1.31
CA VAL A 57 0.90 -3.06 0.04
C VAL A 57 1.80 -4.02 -0.72
N LEU A 58 1.34 -4.42 -1.90
CA LEU A 58 2.09 -5.28 -2.81
C LEU A 58 2.88 -4.43 -3.81
N PRO A 59 4.13 -4.80 -4.09
CA PRO A 59 4.92 -4.20 -5.16
C PRO A 59 4.27 -4.46 -6.51
N LEU A 60 4.52 -3.57 -7.48
CA LEU A 60 4.07 -3.77 -8.85
C LEU A 60 4.76 -5.01 -9.44
N ILE A 61 4.04 -6.12 -9.51
CA ILE A 61 4.55 -7.34 -10.13
C ILE A 61 4.36 -7.16 -11.63
N ALA A 62 5.43 -6.78 -12.33
CA ALA A 62 5.50 -6.93 -13.77
C ALA A 62 5.48 -8.44 -14.09
N GLY A 63 4.28 -9.02 -14.21
CA GLY A 63 4.09 -10.34 -14.79
C GLY A 63 4.36 -10.24 -16.28
N GLY A 64 5.28 -11.08 -16.77
CA GLY A 64 5.65 -11.17 -18.19
C GLY A 64 4.55 -11.72 -19.09
#